data_AF-A0A8J7C465-F1
#
_entry.id   AF-A0A8J7C465-F1
#
_cell.length_a   1.000
_cell.length_b   1.000
_cell.length_c   1.000
_cell.angle_alpha   90.00
_cell.angle_beta   90.00
_cell.angle_gamma   90.00
#
_symmetry.space_group_name_H-M   'P 1'
#
loop_
_entity.id
_entity.type
_entity.pdbx_description
1 polymer ?
#
loop_
_entity_poly.entity_id
_entity_poly.type
_entity_poly.pdbx_seq_one_letter_code
_entity_poly.pdbx_strand_id
1 'polypeptide(L)'
;MKKKRDPVPRPTLVSRFLSAIERIGNALPHPATLFAIFAFGLILLSWLFSKMGLAAIHPRDGAAVLPINLISRDGLHWILDNTIVNFTGFAPLGTVLVAMLGIGVAEKSGLISTGLRLMVHSAPRRLLTFVIVFAGVMSTRSSATRFGATSTKKIPLGPFVFASCVMTFR
;
A
#
# COMPACT_ATOMS: atom_id res chain seq x y z
N MET A 1 -20.42 -31.09 -32.15
CA MET A 1 -20.67 -30.00 -31.18
C MET A 1 -19.85 -28.77 -31.61
N LYS A 2 -20.42 -27.83 -32.37
CA LYS A 2 -19.69 -26.64 -32.88
C LYS A 2 -19.69 -25.55 -31.81
N LYS A 3 -18.52 -25.23 -31.24
CA LYS A 3 -18.31 -24.13 -30.30
C LYS A 3 -18.60 -22.80 -31.02
N LYS A 4 -19.80 -22.25 -30.80
CA LYS A 4 -20.20 -20.91 -31.26
C LYS A 4 -19.25 -19.93 -30.58
N ARG A 5 -18.32 -19.34 -31.36
CA ARG A 5 -17.44 -18.27 -30.86
C ARG A 5 -18.28 -17.01 -30.85
N ASP A 6 -18.50 -16.44 -29.68
CA ASP A 6 -19.17 -15.15 -29.57
C ASP A 6 -18.33 -14.08 -30.28
N PRO A 7 -18.97 -13.14 -31.02
CA PRO A 7 -18.25 -12.11 -31.74
C PRO A 7 -17.52 -11.20 -30.76
N VAL A 8 -16.21 -11.05 -30.92
CA VAL A 8 -15.38 -10.14 -30.11
C VAL A 8 -15.91 -8.71 -30.32
N PRO A 9 -16.36 -8.00 -29.27
CA PRO A 9 -16.85 -6.64 -29.39
C PRO A 9 -15.79 -5.75 -30.05
N ARG A 10 -16.19 -4.96 -31.05
CA ARG A 10 -15.27 -4.00 -31.69
C ARG A 10 -14.76 -3.04 -30.62
N PRO A 11 -13.44 -2.79 -30.51
CA PRO A 11 -12.92 -1.98 -29.42
C PRO A 11 -13.43 -0.55 -29.57
N THR A 12 -14.22 -0.12 -28.61
CA THR A 12 -14.65 1.28 -28.45
C THR A 12 -13.45 2.12 -27.99
N LEU A 13 -13.52 3.45 -28.15
CA LEU A 13 -12.45 4.34 -27.66
C LEU A 13 -12.19 4.15 -26.15
N VAL A 14 -13.26 3.86 -25.39
CA VAL A 14 -13.19 3.56 -23.95
C VAL A 14 -12.47 2.24 -23.70
N SER A 15 -12.72 1.19 -24.48
CA SER A 15 -12.03 -0.09 -24.30
C SER A 15 -10.55 0.03 -24.63
N ARG A 16 -10.17 0.81 -25.65
CA ARG A 16 -8.77 1.09 -25.98
C ARG A 16 -8.06 1.87 -24.87
N PHE A 17 -8.74 2.85 -24.27
CA PHE A 17 -8.23 3.60 -23.12
C PHE A 17 -8.03 2.69 -21.89
N LEU A 18 -9.01 1.84 -21.57
CA LEU A 18 -8.89 0.88 -20.47
C LEU A 18 -7.76 -0.14 -20.72
N SER A 19 -7.63 -0.64 -21.94
CA SER A 19 -6.51 -1.53 -22.31
C SER A 19 -5.15 -0.84 -22.19
N ALA A 20 -5.07 0.47 -22.43
CA ALA A 20 -3.83 1.22 -22.21
C ALA A 20 -3.51 1.33 -20.71
N ILE A 21 -4.50 1.64 -19.86
CA ILE A 21 -4.32 1.69 -18.40
C ILE A 21 -3.93 0.31 -17.84
N GLU A 22 -4.58 -0.75 -18.29
CA GLU A 22 -4.27 -2.13 -17.89
C GLU A 22 -2.81 -2.47 -18.23
N ARG A 23 -2.37 -2.10 -19.44
CA ARG A 23 -1.01 -2.36 -19.90
C ARG A 23 0.02 -1.56 -19.10
N ILE A 24 -0.28 -0.31 -18.76
CA ILE A 24 0.57 0.53 -17.91
C ILE A 24 0.60 -0.06 -16.49
N GLY A 25 -0.54 -0.39 -15.90
CA GLY A 25 -0.65 -0.94 -14.55
C GLY A 25 0.09 -2.28 -14.39
N ASN A 26 0.01 -3.16 -15.40
CA ASN A 26 0.72 -4.44 -15.39
C ASN A 26 2.23 -4.29 -15.68
N ALA A 27 2.65 -3.15 -16.23
CA ALA A 27 4.07 -2.87 -16.50
C ALA A 27 4.80 -2.31 -15.27
N LEU A 28 4.10 -1.86 -14.22
CA LEU A 28 4.76 -1.41 -13.00
C LEU A 28 5.35 -2.62 -12.25
N PRO A 29 6.69 -2.71 -12.13
CA PRO A 29 7.29 -3.77 -11.35
C PRO A 29 7.07 -3.50 -9.86
N HIS A 30 7.18 -4.55 -9.04
CA HIS A 30 6.92 -4.48 -7.61
C HIS A 30 7.63 -3.26 -6.96
N PRO A 31 7.01 -2.52 -6.02
CA PRO A 31 7.60 -1.30 -5.46
C PRO A 31 9.05 -1.46 -4.97
N ALA A 32 9.38 -2.60 -4.37
CA ALA A 32 10.75 -2.89 -3.93
C ALA A 32 11.76 -2.93 -5.08
N THR A 33 11.38 -3.43 -6.27
CA THR A 33 12.29 -3.46 -7.42
C THR A 33 12.46 -2.08 -8.03
N LEU A 34 11.44 -1.21 -8.01
CA LEU A 34 11.58 0.19 -8.40
C LEU A 34 12.61 0.91 -7.53
N PHE A 35 12.54 0.75 -6.20
CA PHE A 35 13.54 1.32 -5.29
C PHE A 35 14.93 0.75 -5.53
N ALA A 36 15.06 -0.56 -5.79
CA ALA A 36 16.35 -1.16 -6.12
C ALA A 36 16.93 -0.57 -7.41
N ILE A 37 16.13 -0.48 -8.48
CA ILE A 37 16.55 0.11 -9.76
C ILE A 37 16.98 1.58 -9.56
N PHE A 38 16.23 2.36 -8.78
CA PHE A 38 16.62 3.73 -8.47
C PHE A 38 17.89 3.83 -7.62
N ALA A 39 18.09 2.95 -6.63
CA ALA A 39 19.31 2.92 -5.83
C ALA A 39 20.55 2.61 -6.69
N PHE A 40 20.47 1.57 -7.54
CA PHE A 40 21.53 1.27 -8.51
C PHE A 40 21.73 2.40 -9.52
N GLY A 41 20.64 3.00 -9.99
CA GLY A 41 20.68 4.19 -10.85
C GLY A 41 21.44 5.34 -10.21
N LEU A 42 21.15 5.67 -8.95
CA LEU A 42 21.83 6.75 -8.21
C LEU A 42 23.33 6.50 -8.06
N ILE A 43 23.75 5.25 -7.84
CA ILE A 43 25.18 4.90 -7.78
C ILE A 43 25.87 5.19 -9.12
N LEU A 44 25.26 4.79 -10.24
CA LEU A 44 25.80 5.03 -11.58
C LEU A 44 25.79 6.51 -11.96
N LEU A 45 24.70 7.23 -11.68
CA LEU A 45 24.60 8.67 -11.94
C LEU A 45 25.59 9.48 -11.09
N SER A 46 25.76 9.12 -9.81
CA SER A 46 26.74 9.73 -8.91
C SER A 46 28.16 9.63 -9.47
N TRP A 47 28.53 8.46 -9.99
CA TRP A 47 29.83 8.27 -10.65
C TRP A 47 29.98 9.11 -11.92
N LEU A 48 28.94 9.17 -12.76
CA LEU A 48 28.95 9.95 -14.00
C LEU A 48 29.08 11.46 -13.71
N PHE A 49 28.30 11.98 -12.75
CA PHE A 49 28.34 13.39 -12.37
C PHE A 49 29.63 13.78 -11.68
N SER A 50 30.21 12.89 -10.88
CA SER A 50 31.53 13.09 -10.28
C SER A 50 32.62 13.18 -11.36
N LYS A 51 32.56 12.37 -12.42
CA LYS A 51 33.49 12.48 -13.57
C LYS A 51 33.33 13.77 -14.37
N MET A 52 32.11 14.28 -14.50
CA MET A 52 31.84 15.51 -15.24
C MET A 52 32.18 16.78 -14.43
N GLY A 53 32.53 16.66 -13.14
CA GLY A 53 32.90 17.80 -12.30
C GLY A 53 31.76 18.80 -12.08
N LEU A 54 30.51 18.35 -12.16
CA LEU A 54 29.32 19.20 -12.04
C LEU A 54 29.24 19.80 -10.63
N ALA A 55 29.56 21.08 -10.48
CA ALA A 55 29.39 21.79 -9.22
C ALA A 55 28.09 22.60 -9.25
N ALA A 56 27.24 22.41 -8.24
CA ALA A 56 26.03 23.22 -8.06
C ALA A 56 26.25 24.20 -6.91
N ILE A 57 25.94 25.48 -7.10
CA ILE A 57 26.05 26.48 -6.03
C ILE A 57 24.79 26.39 -5.17
N HIS A 58 24.96 26.24 -3.86
CA HIS A 58 23.83 26.24 -2.94
C HIS A 58 23.23 27.65 -2.85
N PRO A 59 21.94 27.86 -3.17
CA PRO A 59 21.32 29.20 -3.23
C PRO A 59 21.13 29.88 -1.86
N ARG A 60 21.42 29.18 -0.76
CA ARG A 60 21.23 29.67 0.61
C ARG A 60 22.54 30.18 1.20
N ASP A 61 23.61 29.41 1.01
CA ASP A 61 24.90 29.63 1.67
C ASP A 61 26.03 29.97 0.69
N GLY A 62 25.77 29.97 -0.62
CA GLY A 62 26.77 30.27 -1.67
C GLY A 62 27.88 29.22 -1.83
N ALA A 63 27.88 28.17 -1.00
CA ALA A 63 28.87 27.10 -1.06
C ALA A 63 28.66 26.19 -2.29
N ALA A 64 29.77 25.76 -2.90
CA ALA A 64 29.74 24.79 -3.99
C ALA A 64 29.44 23.39 -3.43
N VAL A 65 28.35 22.79 -3.89
CA VAL A 65 27.98 21.40 -3.60
C VAL A 65 28.62 20.52 -4.69
N LEU A 66 29.57 19.69 -4.25
CA LEU A 66 30.26 18.75 -5.12
C LEU A 66 29.56 17.38 -5.10
N PRO A 67 29.42 16.70 -6.25
CA PRO A 67 28.83 15.38 -6.34
C PRO A 67 29.77 14.35 -5.70
N ILE A 68 29.25 13.66 -4.68
CA ILE A 68 29.97 12.59 -3.98
C ILE A 68 29.92 11.34 -4.86
N ASN A 69 31.09 10.73 -5.11
CA ASN A 69 31.19 9.49 -5.88
C ASN A 69 30.96 8.26 -4.97
N LEU A 70 29.82 7.62 -5.12
CA LEU A 70 29.42 6.45 -4.33
C LEU A 70 30.16 5.15 -4.73
N ILE A 71 30.79 5.10 -5.90
CA ILE A 71 31.59 3.94 -6.36
C ILE A 71 33.02 3.98 -5.80
N SER A 72 33.48 5.14 -5.31
CA SER A 72 34.80 5.27 -4.69
C SER A 72 34.91 4.45 -3.40
N ARG A 73 36.14 4.19 -2.94
CA ARG A 73 36.38 3.48 -1.67
C ARG A 73 35.64 4.16 -0.51
N ASP A 74 35.78 5.48 -0.40
CA ASP A 74 35.13 6.28 0.65
C ASP A 74 33.60 6.28 0.49
N GLY A 75 33.08 6.31 -0.74
CA GLY A 75 31.66 6.21 -1.04
C GLY A 75 31.05 4.86 -0.65
N LEU A 76 31.76 3.75 -0.88
CA LEU A 76 31.32 2.43 -0.48
C LEU A 76 31.35 2.25 1.04
N HIS A 77 32.39 2.74 1.71
CA HIS A 77 32.42 2.80 3.19
C HIS A 77 31.23 3.61 3.72
N TRP A 78 30.95 4.77 3.12
CA TRP A 78 29.81 5.60 3.51
C TRP A 78 28.47 4.87 3.35
N ILE A 79 28.25 4.13 2.27
CA ILE A 79 27.04 3.32 2.08
C ILE A 79 26.92 2.29 3.20
N LEU A 80 27.98 1.52 3.46
CA LEU A 80 27.95 0.44 4.45
C LEU A 80 27.71 0.98 5.88
N ASP A 81 28.38 2.06 6.25
CA ASP A 81 28.27 2.67 7.58
C ASP A 81 26.87 3.27 7.81
N ASN A 82 26.30 3.92 6.79
CA ASN A 82 25.02 4.62 6.91
C ASN A 82 23.80 3.75 6.58
N THR A 83 23.97 2.55 6.01
CA THR A 83 22.82 1.69 5.63
C THR A 83 21.91 1.39 6.82
N ILE A 84 22.50 1.00 7.97
CA ILE A 84 21.72 0.65 9.16
C ILE A 84 21.06 1.88 9.77
N VAL A 85 21.79 3.00 9.88
CA VAL A 85 21.28 4.25 10.44
C VAL A 85 20.16 4.84 9.58
N ASN A 86 20.27 4.77 8.26
CA ASN A 86 19.22 5.22 7.34
C ASN A 86 17.97 4.32 7.42
N PHE A 87 18.16 3.01 7.59
CA PHE A 87 17.04 2.08 7.72
C PHE A 87 16.29 2.24 9.05
N THR A 88 17.02 2.35 10.17
CA THR A 88 16.40 2.50 11.51
C THR A 88 15.93 3.92 11.79
N GLY A 89 16.60 4.93 11.22
CA GLY A 89 16.23 6.35 11.28
C GLY A 89 15.06 6.74 10.38
N PHE A 90 14.57 5.81 9.53
CA PHE A 90 13.38 6.05 8.73
C PHE A 90 12.14 6.15 9.63
N ALA A 91 11.72 7.40 9.92
CA ALA A 91 10.65 7.70 10.89
C ALA A 91 9.36 6.86 10.73
N PRO A 92 8.89 6.53 9.51
CA PRO A 92 7.71 5.67 9.34
C PRO A 92 7.93 4.22 9.81
N LEU A 93 9.15 3.68 9.76
CA LEU A 93 9.40 2.26 10.07
C LEU A 93 9.16 1.96 11.56
N GLY A 94 9.75 2.76 12.45
CA GLY A 94 9.60 2.59 13.89
C GLY A 94 8.14 2.76 14.34
N THR A 95 7.47 3.79 13.83
CA THR A 95 6.07 4.09 14.18
C THR A 95 5.11 2.99 13.74
N VAL A 96 5.30 2.44 12.54
CA VAL A 96 4.47 1.33 12.03
C VAL A 96 4.70 0.05 12.82
N LEU A 97 5.94 -0.31 13.18
CA LEU A 97 6.21 -1.52 13.97
C LEU A 97 5.54 -1.47 15.35
N VAL A 98 5.65 -0.34 16.05
CA VAL A 98 5.00 -0.14 17.36
C VAL A 98 3.48 -0.18 17.22
N ALA A 99 2.92 0.46 16.18
CA ALA A 99 1.49 0.42 15.91
C ALA A 99 0.98 -1.00 15.59
N MET A 100 1.72 -1.77 14.79
CA MET A 100 1.35 -3.15 14.45
C MET A 100 1.40 -4.08 15.67
N LEU A 101 2.33 -3.85 16.61
CA LEU A 101 2.37 -4.59 17.86
C LEU A 101 1.11 -4.34 18.70
N GLY A 102 0.71 -3.08 18.86
CA GLY A 102 -0.53 -2.72 19.56
C GLY A 102 -1.79 -3.32 18.90
N ILE A 103 -1.87 -3.25 17.57
CA ILE A 103 -2.98 -3.86 16.80
C ILE A 103 -2.96 -5.38 16.97
N GLY A 104 -1.79 -6.02 16.93
CA GLY A 104 -1.64 -7.46 17.11
C GLY A 104 -2.16 -7.94 18.47
N VAL A 105 -1.88 -7.22 19.55
CA VAL A 105 -2.41 -7.52 20.89
C VAL A 105 -3.94 -7.32 20.95
N ALA A 106 -4.45 -6.22 20.42
CA ALA A 106 -5.88 -5.92 20.37
C ALA A 106 -6.68 -6.96 19.54
N GLU A 107 -6.03 -7.54 18.53
CA GLU A 107 -6.63 -8.55 17.68
C GLU A 107 -6.58 -9.96 18.29
N LYS A 108 -5.43 -10.35 18.87
CA LYS A 108 -5.27 -11.66 19.53
C LYS A 108 -6.12 -11.80 20.79
N SER A 109 -6.36 -10.70 21.51
CA SER A 109 -7.30 -10.65 22.64
C SER A 109 -8.77 -10.67 22.22
N GLY A 110 -9.07 -10.55 20.92
CA GLY A 110 -10.43 -10.51 20.39
C GLY A 110 -11.15 -9.17 20.60
N LEU A 111 -10.50 -8.15 21.19
CA LEU A 111 -11.10 -6.85 21.52
C LEU A 111 -11.75 -6.17 20.30
N ILE A 112 -11.06 -6.17 19.16
CA ILE A 112 -11.60 -5.59 17.92
C ILE A 112 -12.82 -6.37 17.44
N SER A 113 -12.79 -7.71 17.54
CA SER A 113 -13.87 -8.57 17.07
C SER A 113 -15.15 -8.46 17.93
N THR A 114 -14.99 -8.38 19.25
CA THR A 114 -16.11 -8.23 20.20
C THR A 114 -16.67 -6.81 20.17
N GLY A 115 -15.82 -5.79 20.07
CA GLY A 115 -16.25 -4.39 19.92
C GLY A 115 -17.09 -4.15 18.67
N LEU A 116 -16.66 -4.68 17.52
CA LEU A 116 -17.46 -4.60 16.28
C LEU A 116 -18.79 -5.35 16.40
N ARG A 117 -18.82 -6.51 17.08
CA ARG A 117 -20.05 -7.28 17.29
C ARG A 117 -21.04 -6.54 18.20
N LEU A 118 -20.54 -5.93 19.28
CA LEU A 118 -21.32 -5.15 20.22
C LEU A 118 -21.90 -3.89 19.54
N MET A 119 -21.11 -3.23 18.70
CA MET A 119 -21.53 -2.05 17.93
C MET A 119 -22.68 -2.37 16.98
N VAL A 120 -22.64 -3.51 16.29
CA VAL A 120 -23.73 -3.95 15.40
C VAL A 120 -24.96 -4.39 16.19
N HIS A 121 -24.77 -5.08 17.31
CA HIS A 121 -25.89 -5.55 18.15
C HIS A 121 -26.64 -4.41 18.86
N SER A 122 -25.95 -3.32 19.19
CA SER A 122 -26.53 -2.18 19.91
C SER A 122 -27.16 -1.13 18.97
N ALA A 123 -27.13 -1.35 17.65
CA ALA A 123 -27.61 -0.40 16.67
C ALA A 123 -29.15 -0.48 16.46
N PRO A 124 -29.88 0.65 16.48
CA PRO A 124 -31.32 0.64 16.22
C PRO A 124 -31.61 0.35 14.74
N ARG A 125 -32.73 -0.32 14.46
CA ARG A 125 -33.11 -0.82 13.10
C ARG A 125 -33.03 0.25 12.00
N ARG A 126 -33.30 1.52 12.31
CA ARG A 126 -33.24 2.64 11.35
C ARG A 126 -31.81 3.05 10.94
N LEU A 127 -30.80 2.77 11.77
CA LEU A 127 -29.40 3.13 11.53
C LEU A 127 -28.51 1.93 11.15
N LEU A 128 -29.07 0.71 11.04
CA LEU A 128 -28.28 -0.49 10.77
C LEU A 128 -27.41 -0.38 9.50
N THR A 129 -27.93 0.18 8.41
CA THR A 129 -27.16 0.37 7.17
C THR A 129 -25.97 1.31 7.37
N PHE A 130 -26.17 2.42 8.09
CA PHE A 130 -25.10 3.36 8.41
C PHE A 130 -24.05 2.72 9.32
N VAL A 131 -24.47 2.00 10.36
CA VAL A 131 -23.57 1.33 11.30
C VAL A 131 -22.76 0.22 10.63
N ILE A 132 -23.34 -0.54 9.69
CA ILE A 132 -22.61 -1.59 8.95
C ILE A 132 -21.53 -0.97 8.04
N VAL A 133 -21.84 0.11 7.34
CA VAL A 133 -20.85 0.82 6.50
C VAL A 133 -19.75 1.43 7.39
N PHE A 134 -20.13 2.07 8.50
CA PHE A 134 -19.20 2.65 9.46
C PHE A 134 -18.27 1.59 10.07
N ALA A 135 -18.82 0.47 10.51
CA ALA A 135 -18.06 -0.69 11.00
C ALA A 135 -17.14 -1.26 9.92
N GLY A 136 -17.58 -1.27 8.65
CA GLY A 136 -16.76 -1.65 7.49
C GLY A 136 -15.56 -0.73 7.28
N VAL A 137 -15.74 0.58 7.36
CA VAL A 137 -14.66 1.57 7.25
C VAL A 137 -13.69 1.45 8.42
N MET A 138 -14.18 1.27 9.65
CA MET A 138 -13.32 1.05 10.84
C MET A 138 -12.50 -0.24 10.73
N SER A 139 -13.05 -1.29 10.09
CA SER A 139 -12.39 -2.58 9.91
C SER A 139 -11.19 -2.54 8.95
N THR A 140 -11.03 -1.49 8.14
CA THR A 140 -9.87 -1.33 7.25
C THR A 140 -8.55 -1.20 8.03
N ARG A 141 -8.60 -0.66 9.25
CA ARG A 141 -7.44 -0.58 10.17
C ARG A 141 -7.09 -1.90 10.85
N SER A 142 -8.00 -2.86 10.87
CA SER A 142 -7.78 -4.22 11.38
C SER A 142 -7.31 -5.19 10.29
N SER A 143 -6.92 -4.68 9.11
CA SER A 143 -6.65 -5.47 7.90
C SER A 143 -5.46 -6.43 8.00
N ALA A 144 -4.68 -6.41 9.08
CA ALA A 144 -3.63 -7.39 9.36
C ALA A 144 -4.16 -8.86 9.41
N THR A 145 -5.46 -9.09 9.61
CA THR A 145 -6.07 -10.45 9.51
C THR A 145 -6.74 -10.78 8.18
N ARG A 146 -6.69 -9.91 7.15
CA ARG A 146 -7.29 -10.24 5.84
C ARG A 146 -6.47 -11.28 5.05
N PHE A 147 -5.22 -11.52 5.42
CA PHE A 147 -4.36 -12.45 4.68
C PHE A 147 -4.46 -13.93 5.13
N GLY A 148 -5.00 -14.23 6.33
CA GLY A 148 -4.83 -15.56 6.93
C GLY A 148 -6.08 -16.42 7.18
N ALA A 149 -7.20 -15.87 7.65
CA ALA A 149 -8.24 -16.76 8.23
C ALA A 149 -9.69 -16.26 8.22
N THR A 150 -10.03 -15.14 7.56
CA THR A 150 -11.40 -14.59 7.69
C THR A 150 -12.04 -14.05 6.41
N SER A 151 -11.34 -14.11 5.28
CA SER A 151 -11.89 -13.67 3.99
C SER A 151 -13.03 -14.56 3.49
N THR A 152 -13.21 -15.76 4.02
CA THR A 152 -14.32 -16.65 3.64
C THR A 152 -15.57 -16.51 4.51
N LYS A 153 -15.45 -16.06 5.77
CA LYS A 153 -16.59 -16.10 6.72
C LYS A 153 -17.39 -14.80 6.86
N LYS A 154 -16.80 -13.62 6.59
CA LYS A 154 -17.47 -12.33 6.87
C LYS A 154 -17.98 -11.56 5.65
N ILE A 155 -17.63 -11.97 4.43
CA ILE A 155 -18.17 -11.35 3.21
C ILE A 155 -19.68 -11.61 3.04
N PRO A 156 -20.26 -12.79 3.38
CA PRO A 156 -21.71 -12.95 3.27
C PRO A 156 -22.50 -12.27 4.40
N LEU A 157 -21.92 -12.00 5.57
CA LEU A 157 -22.71 -11.49 6.70
C LEU A 157 -23.31 -10.09 6.48
N GLY A 158 -22.62 -9.20 5.75
CA GLY A 158 -23.15 -7.88 5.39
C GLY A 158 -24.41 -7.96 4.51
N PRO A 159 -24.33 -8.63 3.33
CA PRO A 159 -25.48 -8.90 2.48
C PRO A 159 -26.60 -9.66 3.18
N PHE A 160 -26.29 -10.65 4.03
CA PHE A 160 -27.30 -11.43 4.75
C PHE A 160 -28.04 -10.60 5.81
N VAL A 161 -27.34 -9.81 6.63
CA VAL A 161 -27.98 -8.93 7.63
C VAL A 161 -28.77 -7.81 6.96
N PHE A 162 -28.25 -7.26 5.86
CA PHE A 162 -28.97 -6.26 5.06
C PHE A 162 -30.22 -6.88 4.41
N ALA A 163 -30.12 -8.08 3.83
CA ALA A 163 -31.25 -8.80 3.26
C ALA A 163 -32.31 -9.17 4.31
N SER A 164 -31.92 -9.66 5.49
CA SER A 164 -32.86 -9.96 6.58
C SER A 164 -33.56 -8.70 7.11
N CYS A 165 -32.87 -7.56 7.15
CA CYS A 165 -33.48 -6.30 7.63
C CYS A 165 -34.39 -5.66 6.57
N VAL A 166 -34.04 -5.75 5.28
CA VAL A 166 -34.87 -5.26 4.16
C VAL A 166 -36.09 -6.16 3.93
N MET A 167 -35.98 -7.49 4.09
CA MET A 167 -37.12 -8.42 4.01
C MET A 167 -38.12 -8.26 5.15
N THR A 168 -37.69 -7.81 6.33
CA THR A 168 -38.60 -7.54 7.47
C THR A 168 -39.43 -6.26 7.26
N PHE A 169 -39.08 -5.42 6.27
CA PHE A 169 -39.72 -4.14 5.99
C PHE A 169 -40.55 -4.14 4.70
N ARG A 170 -40.89 -5.33 4.19
CA ARG A 170 -41.79 -5.56 3.07
C ARG A 170 -42.91 -6.48 3.52
#